data_AF-A0A497N2A0-F1
#
_entry.id   AF-A0A497N2A0-F1
#
_cell.length_a   1.000
_cell.length_b   1.000
_cell.length_c   1.000
_cell.angle_alpha   90.00
_cell.angle_beta   90.00
_cell.angle_gamma   90.00
#
_symmetry.space_group_name_H-M   'P 1'
#
loop_
_entity.id
_entity.type
_entity.pdbx_description
1 polymer ?
#
loop_
_entity_poly.entity_id
_entity_poly.type
_entity_poly.pdbx_seq_one_letter_code
_entity_poly.pdbx_strand_id
1 'polypeptide(L)'
;MKKSIQEQVMAYESKESQQGEKLQAGVHEVHLSAWKVTHSRVKWDGDEKPNLPEFDDPTPQLGIEFRNADGDVGWHRFNMTGFARWEDLTDKQQADDKHVKVIFGEQVYACKQTANGLVRIQDVKRTNAAHSFVDQFFAAMNQTGQTIGVGMARMLDSKEKFSVTLKNDPYGDNDHNVKVKSFNRQKVAIDDFG
;
A
#
# COMPACT_ATOMS: atom_id res chain seq x y z
N MET A 1 -0.34 18.10 -23.64
CA MET A 1 -1.14 17.37 -22.64
C MET A 1 -0.27 17.13 -21.41
N LYS A 2 -0.61 17.74 -20.27
CA LYS A 2 0.07 17.45 -19.00
C LYS A 2 -0.36 16.04 -18.59
N LYS A 3 0.59 15.10 -18.51
CA LYS A 3 0.35 13.78 -17.91
C LYS A 3 -0.35 13.99 -16.57
N SER A 4 -1.42 13.26 -16.30
CA SER A 4 -2.13 13.39 -15.03
C SER A 4 -1.15 13.07 -13.88
N ILE A 5 -1.35 13.67 -12.71
CA ILE A 5 -0.53 13.35 -11.52
C ILE A 5 -0.56 11.83 -11.25
N GLN A 6 -1.67 11.16 -11.57
CA GLN A 6 -1.77 9.70 -11.60
C GLN A 6 -0.74 9.07 -12.55
N GLU A 7 -0.65 9.48 -13.81
CA GLU A 7 0.32 8.92 -14.77
C GLU A 7 1.79 9.22 -14.41
N GLN A 8 2.08 10.36 -13.78
CA GLN A 8 3.43 10.69 -13.31
C GLN A 8 3.83 9.87 -12.08
N VAL A 9 2.89 9.61 -11.18
CA VAL A 9 3.08 8.75 -10.02
C VAL A 9 3.23 7.29 -10.45
N MET A 10 2.47 6.82 -11.46
CA MET A 10 2.50 5.45 -11.98
C MET A 10 3.79 5.06 -12.73
N ALA A 11 4.59 6.01 -13.21
CA ALA A 11 5.73 5.74 -14.10
C ALA A 11 7.09 5.69 -13.41
N TYR A 12 7.15 5.87 -12.08
CA TYR A 12 8.40 5.85 -11.33
C TYR A 12 8.60 4.50 -10.64
N GLU A 13 9.67 3.81 -11.02
CA GLU A 13 10.17 2.59 -10.38
C GLU A 13 11.63 2.82 -9.99
N SER A 14 11.93 2.76 -8.68
CA SER A 14 13.31 2.83 -8.18
C SER A 14 14.08 1.54 -8.52
N LYS A 15 15.37 1.67 -8.84
CA LYS A 15 16.23 0.58 -9.35
C LYS A 15 17.07 -0.16 -8.29
N GLU A 16 16.91 0.13 -7.00
CA GLU A 16 17.67 -0.55 -5.95
C GLU A 16 16.85 -1.67 -5.30
N SER A 17 16.93 -2.87 -5.87
CA SER A 17 16.61 -4.12 -5.19
C SER A 17 17.91 -4.92 -5.08
N GLN A 18 18.55 -4.92 -3.91
CA GLN A 18 19.67 -5.82 -3.60
C GLN A 18 19.30 -6.79 -2.46
N GLN A 19 19.95 -7.96 -2.44
CA GLN A 19 19.68 -9.05 -1.49
C GLN A 19 19.89 -8.62 -0.03
N GLY A 20 18.91 -8.93 0.82
CA GLY A 20 18.95 -8.87 2.29
C GLY A 20 17.91 -9.85 2.85
N GLU A 21 18.04 -10.28 4.09
CA GLU A 21 17.03 -11.17 4.71
C GLU A 21 15.74 -10.41 4.99
N LYS A 22 14.63 -11.13 5.21
CA LYS A 22 13.34 -10.49 5.54
C LYS A 22 13.32 -10.06 6.99
N LEU A 23 12.89 -8.81 7.24
CA LEU A 23 12.65 -8.31 8.59
C LEU A 23 11.61 -9.17 9.32
N GLN A 24 11.93 -9.59 10.54
CA GLN A 24 11.05 -10.38 11.40
C GLN A 24 10.05 -9.49 12.16
N ALA A 25 9.06 -10.08 12.85
CA ALA A 25 8.17 -9.31 13.70
C ALA A 25 8.96 -8.60 14.82
N GLY A 26 8.60 -7.35 15.10
CA GLY A 26 9.35 -6.51 16.02
C GLY A 26 9.33 -5.04 15.63
N VAL A 27 10.08 -4.24 16.38
CA VAL A 27 10.30 -2.82 16.09
C VAL A 27 11.66 -2.69 15.44
N HIS A 28 11.71 -2.06 14.27
CA HIS A 28 12.94 -1.88 13.50
C HIS A 28 13.16 -0.41 13.20
N GLU A 29 14.40 0.03 13.31
CA GLU A 29 14.86 1.30 12.73
C GLU A 29 15.23 1.04 11.27
N VAL A 30 14.61 1.78 10.36
CA VAL A 30 14.73 1.56 8.92
C VAL A 30 14.80 2.89 8.17
N HIS A 31 15.23 2.84 6.91
CA HIS A 31 15.13 3.93 5.95
C HIS A 31 14.45 3.44 4.66
N LEU A 32 13.90 4.37 3.86
CA LEU A 32 13.32 4.03 2.56
C LEU A 32 14.46 3.71 1.58
N SER A 33 14.34 2.60 0.86
CA SER A 33 15.36 2.13 -0.10
C SER A 33 14.81 1.98 -1.52
N ALA A 34 13.52 1.71 -1.67
CA ALA A 34 12.87 1.74 -2.97
C ALA A 34 11.38 2.05 -2.83
N TRP A 35 10.79 2.54 -3.91
CA TRP A 35 9.35 2.62 -4.05
C TRP A 35 8.95 2.47 -5.51
N LYS A 36 7.71 2.01 -5.70
CA LYS A 36 7.06 1.92 -6.99
C LYS A 36 5.56 2.03 -6.84
N VAL A 37 4.89 2.45 -7.90
CA VAL A 37 3.44 2.30 -7.97
C VAL A 37 3.12 0.99 -8.64
N THR A 38 2.17 0.28 -8.04
CA THR A 38 1.76 -1.04 -8.46
C THR A 38 0.24 -1.13 -8.36
N HIS A 39 -0.30 -2.33 -8.52
CA HIS A 39 -1.71 -2.57 -8.34
C HIS A 39 -1.98 -3.93 -7.72
N SER A 40 -3.19 -4.09 -7.18
CA SER A 40 -3.60 -5.26 -6.40
C SER A 40 -3.46 -6.62 -7.09
N ARG A 41 -3.28 -6.66 -8.42
CA ARG A 41 -3.07 -7.89 -9.20
C ARG A 41 -1.61 -8.34 -9.25
N VAL A 42 -0.66 -7.49 -8.88
CA VAL A 42 0.79 -7.81 -8.90
C VAL A 42 1.24 -8.29 -7.53
N LYS A 43 2.11 -9.29 -7.50
CA LYS A 43 2.85 -9.75 -6.33
C LYS A 43 3.98 -8.76 -6.00
N TRP A 44 4.73 -9.03 -4.95
CA TRP A 44 5.84 -8.16 -4.54
C TRP A 44 7.03 -8.24 -5.53
N ASP A 45 7.23 -9.42 -6.12
CA ASP A 45 8.27 -9.76 -7.11
C ASP A 45 7.97 -9.26 -8.53
N GLY A 46 6.78 -8.74 -8.79
CA GLY A 46 6.38 -8.24 -10.11
C GLY A 46 5.51 -9.21 -10.92
N ASP A 47 5.34 -10.45 -10.48
CA ASP A 47 4.48 -11.42 -11.14
C ASP A 47 3.00 -11.13 -10.89
N GLU A 48 2.13 -11.54 -11.82
CA GLU A 48 0.68 -11.53 -11.57
C GLU A 48 0.30 -12.57 -10.51
N LYS A 49 -0.68 -12.23 -9.66
CA LYS A 49 -1.25 -13.18 -8.72
C LYS A 49 -2.06 -14.24 -9.49
N PRO A 50 -1.97 -15.53 -9.13
CA PRO A 50 -2.85 -16.54 -9.72
C PRO A 50 -4.30 -16.31 -9.29
N ASN A 51 -5.26 -16.81 -10.09
CA ASN A 51 -6.70 -16.80 -9.80
C ASN A 51 -7.25 -15.39 -9.53
N LEU A 52 -6.91 -14.42 -10.38
CA LEU A 52 -7.38 -13.05 -10.20
C LEU A 52 -8.92 -12.96 -10.24
N PRO A 53 -9.51 -12.13 -9.39
CA PRO A 53 -10.93 -11.83 -9.49
C PRO A 53 -11.26 -11.16 -10.84
N GLU A 54 -12.43 -11.49 -11.37
CA GLU A 54 -12.94 -11.12 -12.69
C GLU A 54 -13.38 -9.63 -12.78
N PHE A 55 -12.59 -8.69 -12.26
CA PHE A 55 -12.86 -7.25 -12.39
C PHE A 55 -11.72 -6.51 -13.09
N ASP A 56 -12.04 -5.55 -13.95
CA ASP A 56 -11.07 -4.87 -14.83
C ASP A 56 -10.31 -3.72 -14.15
N ASP A 57 -10.73 -3.30 -12.95
CA ASP A 57 -10.14 -2.16 -12.24
C ASP A 57 -9.24 -2.63 -11.09
N PRO A 58 -7.92 -2.81 -11.34
CA PRO A 58 -7.01 -3.18 -10.29
C PRO A 58 -6.73 -1.98 -9.38
N THR A 59 -6.95 -2.15 -8.07
CA THR A 59 -6.67 -1.09 -7.08
C THR A 59 -5.24 -0.59 -7.21
N PRO A 60 -5.01 0.71 -7.48
CA PRO A 60 -3.67 1.29 -7.44
C PRO A 60 -3.10 1.21 -6.03
N GLN A 61 -1.81 0.91 -5.94
CA GLN A 61 -1.10 0.72 -4.68
C GLN A 61 0.25 1.44 -4.72
N LEU A 62 0.64 2.05 -3.61
CA LEU A 62 2.02 2.51 -3.40
C LEU A 62 2.79 1.39 -2.71
N GLY A 63 3.76 0.80 -3.42
CA GLY A 63 4.70 -0.17 -2.88
C GLY A 63 5.95 0.53 -2.36
N ILE A 64 6.36 0.20 -1.14
CA ILE A 64 7.58 0.71 -0.50
C ILE A 64 8.46 -0.44 -0.03
N GLU A 65 9.77 -0.24 -0.15
CA GLU A 65 10.80 -1.07 0.43
C GLU A 65 11.60 -0.26 1.44
N PHE A 66 11.77 -0.80 2.64
CA PHE A 66 12.56 -0.20 3.70
C PHE A 66 13.60 -1.18 4.23
N ARG A 67 14.73 -0.64 4.71
CA ARG A 67 15.89 -1.43 5.15
C ARG A 67 16.42 -1.00 6.50
N ASN A 68 16.80 -1.96 7.33
CA ASN A 68 17.52 -1.70 8.58
C ASN A 68 19.04 -1.50 8.32
N ALA A 69 19.82 -1.31 9.40
CA ALA A 69 21.27 -1.13 9.32
C ALA A 69 22.02 -2.39 8.84
N ASP A 70 21.45 -3.57 9.10
CA ASP A 70 22.02 -4.87 8.71
C ASP A 70 21.74 -5.21 7.23
N GLY A 71 20.92 -4.40 6.56
CA GLY A 71 20.53 -4.58 5.16
C GLY A 71 19.28 -5.44 4.96
N ASP A 72 18.65 -5.90 6.04
CA ASP A 72 17.39 -6.65 6.01
C ASP A 72 16.26 -5.80 5.46
N VAL A 73 15.37 -6.45 4.74
CA VAL A 73 14.36 -5.82 3.89
C VAL A 73 12.96 -6.06 4.46
N GLY A 74 12.17 -4.99 4.49
CA GLY A 74 10.73 -5.07 4.66
C GLY A 74 10.01 -4.40 3.50
N TRP A 75 8.90 -5.01 3.07
CA TRP A 75 8.10 -4.51 1.97
C TRP A 75 6.66 -4.25 2.42
N HIS A 76 6.09 -3.12 2.00
CA HIS A 76 4.71 -2.77 2.34
C HIS A 76 3.97 -2.13 1.16
N ARG A 77 2.66 -2.35 1.10
CA ARG A 77 1.78 -1.77 0.07
C ARG A 77 0.66 -0.99 0.72
N PHE A 78 0.54 0.27 0.36
CA PHE A 78 -0.61 1.10 0.68
C PHE A 78 -1.63 1.00 -0.45
N ASN A 79 -2.90 0.74 -0.13
CA ASN A 79 -3.97 0.98 -1.08
C ASN A 79 -4.10 2.49 -1.31
N MET A 80 -4.25 2.91 -2.56
CA MET A 80 -4.50 4.31 -2.92
C MET A 80 -5.98 4.59 -3.14
N THR A 81 -6.82 3.56 -3.10
CA THR A 81 -8.27 3.67 -3.32
C THR A 81 -8.98 2.60 -2.48
N GLY A 82 -10.12 2.99 -1.90
CA GLY A 82 -11.02 2.11 -1.19
C GLY A 82 -12.25 1.78 -2.03
N PHE A 83 -12.81 0.58 -1.82
CA PHE A 83 -13.96 0.10 -2.59
C PHE A 83 -14.99 -0.54 -1.66
N ALA A 84 -16.24 -0.47 -2.08
CA ALA A 84 -17.37 -1.02 -1.35
C ALA A 84 -17.27 -2.55 -1.26
N ARG A 85 -17.65 -3.08 -0.10
CA ARG A 85 -17.96 -4.51 0.04
C ARG A 85 -19.40 -4.76 -0.36
N TRP A 86 -19.72 -5.99 -0.72
CA TRP A 86 -21.10 -6.36 -1.03
C TRP A 86 -22.07 -6.02 0.12
N GLU A 87 -21.65 -6.30 1.36
CA GLU A 87 -22.42 -6.01 2.58
C GLU A 87 -22.68 -4.51 2.82
N ASP A 88 -21.91 -3.62 2.20
CA ASP A 88 -22.07 -2.17 2.34
C ASP A 88 -23.14 -1.61 1.38
N LEU A 89 -23.60 -2.39 0.40
CA LEU A 89 -24.65 -1.98 -0.53
C LEU A 89 -26.04 -2.07 0.13
N THR A 90 -26.92 -1.13 -0.23
CA THR A 90 -28.34 -1.19 0.18
C THR A 90 -29.04 -2.41 -0.43
N ASP A 91 -30.10 -2.91 0.21
CA ASP A 91 -30.91 -4.03 -0.31
C ASP A 91 -31.38 -3.79 -1.75
N LYS A 92 -31.75 -2.55 -2.07
CA LYS A 92 -32.15 -2.15 -3.43
C LYS A 92 -31.02 -2.32 -4.45
N GLN A 93 -29.79 -1.97 -4.07
CA GLN A 93 -28.61 -2.14 -4.93
C GLN A 93 -28.24 -3.62 -5.06
N GLN A 94 -28.35 -4.39 -3.98
CA GLN A 94 -28.07 -5.83 -4.02
C GLN A 94 -29.08 -6.62 -4.85
N ALA A 95 -30.31 -6.12 -4.98
CA ALA A 95 -31.39 -6.74 -5.74
C ALA A 95 -31.47 -6.31 -7.21
N ASP A 96 -30.69 -5.31 -7.64
CA ASP A 96 -30.67 -4.87 -9.03
C ASP A 96 -29.67 -5.69 -9.88
N ASP A 97 -29.85 -5.66 -11.20
CA ASP A 97 -29.03 -6.38 -12.17
C ASP A 97 -27.72 -5.66 -12.54
N LYS A 98 -27.46 -4.51 -11.91
CA LYS A 98 -26.29 -3.66 -12.21
C LYS A 98 -25.13 -3.94 -11.26
N HIS A 99 -25.41 -4.42 -10.05
CA HIS A 99 -24.40 -4.74 -9.05
C HIS A 99 -24.15 -6.25 -8.99
N VAL A 100 -22.87 -6.62 -8.96
CA VAL A 100 -22.42 -8.00 -8.98
C VAL A 100 -21.59 -8.28 -7.73
N LYS A 101 -21.95 -9.36 -7.02
CA LYS A 101 -21.20 -9.87 -5.88
C LYS A 101 -20.03 -10.70 -6.38
N VAL A 102 -18.80 -10.27 -6.08
CA VAL A 102 -17.58 -11.00 -6.44
C VAL A 102 -16.90 -11.51 -5.17
N ILE A 103 -16.66 -12.82 -5.09
CA ILE A 103 -16.02 -13.47 -3.94
C ILE A 103 -14.59 -13.84 -4.33
N PHE A 104 -13.61 -13.46 -3.50
CA PHE A 104 -12.20 -13.77 -3.69
C PHE A 104 -11.53 -14.08 -2.35
N GLY A 105 -11.22 -15.36 -2.11
CA GLY A 105 -10.81 -15.84 -0.79
C GLY A 105 -11.89 -15.51 0.25
N GLU A 106 -11.50 -14.83 1.32
CA GLU A 106 -12.42 -14.37 2.36
C GLU A 106 -13.02 -12.97 2.09
N GLN A 107 -12.66 -12.34 0.97
CA GLN A 107 -13.08 -10.99 0.63
C GLN A 107 -14.28 -11.02 -0.32
N VAL A 108 -15.27 -10.16 -0.04
CA VAL A 108 -16.49 -10.04 -0.82
C VAL A 108 -16.65 -8.61 -1.32
N TYR A 109 -16.51 -8.44 -2.63
CA TYR A 109 -16.51 -7.15 -3.30
C TYR A 109 -17.84 -6.84 -3.97
N ALA A 110 -18.19 -5.55 -3.97
CA ALA A 110 -19.23 -5.01 -4.82
C ALA A 110 -18.63 -4.51 -6.14
N CYS A 111 -19.11 -5.07 -7.25
CA CYS A 111 -18.75 -4.63 -8.59
C CYS A 111 -19.99 -4.13 -9.33
N LYS A 112 -19.77 -3.36 -10.40
CA LYS A 112 -20.80 -2.92 -11.34
C LYS A 112 -20.51 -3.55 -12.69
N GLN A 113 -21.54 -4.09 -13.35
CA GLN A 113 -21.44 -4.53 -14.73
C GLN A 113 -21.31 -3.32 -15.66
N THR A 114 -20.29 -3.33 -16.51
CA THR A 114 -20.09 -2.34 -17.57
C THR A 114 -19.94 -3.04 -18.93
N ALA A 115 -19.96 -2.26 -20.02
CA ALA A 115 -19.72 -2.79 -21.37
C ALA A 115 -18.31 -3.39 -21.53
N ASN A 116 -17.36 -2.98 -20.69
CA ASN A 116 -15.96 -3.42 -20.75
C ASN A 116 -15.64 -4.53 -19.74
N GLY A 117 -16.64 -4.99 -18.96
CA GLY A 117 -16.51 -6.00 -17.91
C GLY A 117 -16.89 -5.47 -16.52
N LEU A 118 -16.48 -6.16 -15.46
CA LEU A 118 -16.86 -5.82 -14.08
C LEU A 118 -15.90 -4.78 -13.50
N VAL A 119 -16.44 -3.69 -12.98
CA VAL A 119 -15.63 -2.63 -12.35
C VAL A 119 -15.99 -2.53 -10.87
N ARG A 120 -14.98 -2.46 -9.99
CA ARG A 120 -15.24 -2.31 -8.55
C ARG A 120 -15.84 -0.95 -8.24
N ILE A 121 -16.76 -0.93 -7.29
CA ILE A 121 -17.42 0.32 -6.88
C ILE A 121 -16.54 1.03 -5.86
N GLN A 122 -16.05 2.21 -6.22
CA GLN A 122 -15.24 3.03 -5.31
C GLN A 122 -16.08 3.52 -4.12
N ASP A 123 -15.46 3.55 -2.95
CA ASP A 123 -16.07 4.02 -1.71
C ASP A 123 -15.22 5.17 -1.12
N VAL A 124 -15.84 6.34 -0.97
CA VAL A 124 -15.15 7.56 -0.53
C VAL A 124 -14.63 7.42 0.90
N LYS A 125 -15.40 6.80 1.81
CA LYS A 125 -15.02 6.65 3.22
C LYS A 125 -13.80 5.75 3.36
N ARG A 126 -13.77 4.61 2.66
CA ARG A 126 -12.64 3.67 2.62
C ARG A 126 -11.44 4.26 1.89
N THR A 127 -11.68 5.06 0.84
CA THR A 127 -10.61 5.80 0.15
C THR A 127 -9.94 6.79 1.10
N ASN A 128 -10.72 7.56 1.85
CA ASN A 128 -10.20 8.47 2.87
C ASN A 128 -9.43 7.73 3.97
N ALA A 129 -9.92 6.56 4.41
CA ALA A 129 -9.18 5.74 5.37
C ALA A 129 -7.84 5.24 4.82
N ALA A 130 -7.78 4.88 3.53
CA ALA A 130 -6.55 4.50 2.86
C ALA A 130 -5.57 5.68 2.79
N HIS A 131 -6.06 6.87 2.41
CA HIS A 131 -5.27 8.10 2.41
C HIS A 131 -4.74 8.44 3.81
N SER A 132 -5.55 8.32 4.86
CA SER A 132 -5.10 8.58 6.24
C SER A 132 -3.93 7.69 6.67
N PHE A 133 -3.82 6.47 6.14
CA PHE A 133 -2.67 5.60 6.44
C PHE A 133 -1.41 6.02 5.69
N VAL A 134 -1.55 6.48 4.43
CA VAL A 134 -0.46 7.11 3.68
C VAL A 134 -0.01 8.41 4.36
N ASP A 135 -0.95 9.24 4.83
CA ASP A 135 -0.64 10.48 5.53
C ASP A 135 0.13 10.23 6.83
N GLN A 136 -0.22 9.17 7.58
CA GLN A 136 0.54 8.75 8.77
C GLN A 136 1.97 8.35 8.43
N PHE A 137 2.16 7.63 7.31
CA PHE A 137 3.50 7.28 6.83
C PHE A 137 4.30 8.54 6.46
N PHE A 138 3.72 9.47 5.71
CA PHE A 138 4.38 10.74 5.35
C PHE A 138 4.65 11.62 6.58
N ALA A 139 3.77 11.60 7.57
CA ALA A 139 3.95 12.30 8.84
C ALA A 139 5.12 11.72 9.66
N ALA A 140 5.29 10.40 9.68
CA ALA A 140 6.43 9.76 10.34
C ALA A 140 7.78 10.20 9.75
N MET A 141 7.76 10.64 8.49
CA MET A 141 8.93 11.05 7.70
C MET A 141 9.03 12.57 7.46
N ASN A 142 8.20 13.35 8.16
CA ASN A 142 8.14 14.81 8.01
C ASN A 142 7.94 15.30 6.56
N GLN A 143 7.18 14.55 5.76
CA GLN A 143 6.86 14.87 4.35
C GLN A 143 5.40 15.29 4.15
N THR A 144 4.71 15.75 5.20
CA THR A 144 3.31 16.17 5.08
C THR A 144 3.15 17.35 4.11
N GLY A 145 2.00 17.42 3.44
CA GLY A 145 1.68 18.48 2.46
C GLY A 145 2.42 18.35 1.12
N GLN A 146 3.24 17.32 0.93
CA GLN A 146 3.87 17.02 -0.36
C GLN A 146 2.97 16.12 -1.23
N THR A 147 3.17 16.17 -2.54
CA THR A 147 2.66 15.10 -3.42
C THR A 147 3.42 13.81 -3.13
N ILE A 148 2.82 12.66 -3.41
CA ILE A 148 3.44 11.35 -3.15
C ILE A 148 4.81 11.25 -3.83
N GLY A 149 4.89 11.56 -5.13
CA GLY A 149 6.15 11.49 -5.87
C GLY A 149 7.26 12.35 -5.27
N VAL A 150 6.94 13.58 -4.85
CA VAL A 150 7.92 14.50 -4.23
C VAL A 150 8.36 14.01 -2.85
N GLY A 151 7.42 13.59 -2.00
CA GLY A 151 7.75 13.08 -0.67
C GLY A 151 8.58 11.80 -0.75
N MET A 152 8.22 10.87 -1.63
CA MET A 152 8.97 9.62 -1.83
C MET A 152 10.39 9.87 -2.34
N ALA A 153 10.57 10.77 -3.32
CA ALA A 153 11.89 11.13 -3.82
C ALA A 153 12.76 11.73 -2.69
N ARG A 154 12.21 12.65 -1.89
CA ARG A 154 12.94 13.25 -0.77
C ARG A 154 13.33 12.24 0.31
N MET A 155 12.44 11.31 0.65
CA MET A 155 12.71 10.25 1.63
C MET A 155 13.82 9.31 1.13
N LEU A 156 13.82 8.99 -0.16
CA LEU A 156 14.83 8.15 -0.77
C LEU A 156 16.21 8.86 -0.77
N ASP A 157 16.23 10.14 -1.13
CA ASP A 157 17.45 10.94 -1.18
C ASP A 157 18.03 11.21 0.21
N SER A 158 17.18 11.50 1.21
CA SER A 158 17.64 11.83 2.56
C SER A 158 18.13 10.63 3.36
N LYS A 159 17.63 9.43 3.03
CA LYS A 159 17.81 8.20 3.83
C LYS A 159 17.48 8.41 5.32
N GLU A 160 16.56 9.33 5.60
CA GLU A 160 16.12 9.62 6.97
C GLU A 160 15.56 8.34 7.60
N LYS A 161 15.93 8.12 8.86
CA LYS A 161 15.56 6.91 9.59
C LYS A 161 14.22 7.09 10.30
N PHE A 162 13.44 6.03 10.32
CA PHE A 162 12.16 5.95 11.02
C PHE A 162 11.97 4.58 11.65
N SER A 163 11.02 4.49 12.58
CA SER A 163 10.68 3.23 13.21
C SER A 163 9.46 2.59 12.54
N VAL A 164 9.58 1.31 12.20
CA VAL A 164 8.49 0.47 11.71
C VAL A 164 8.21 -0.65 12.71
N THR A 165 6.92 -0.86 13.03
CA THR A 165 6.50 -1.99 13.87
C THR A 165 5.88 -3.07 13.00
N LEU A 166 6.52 -4.23 12.94
CA LEU A 166 6.07 -5.42 12.23
C LEU A 166 5.39 -6.40 13.19
N LYS A 167 4.32 -7.04 12.73
CA LYS A 167 3.60 -8.10 13.46
C LYS A 167 3.41 -9.31 12.57
N ASN A 168 3.42 -10.51 13.17
CA ASN A 168 3.01 -11.72 12.48
C ASN A 168 1.57 -11.55 11.93
N ASP A 169 1.39 -11.94 10.68
CA ASP A 169 0.12 -11.98 9.99
C ASP A 169 -0.27 -13.44 9.74
N PRO A 170 -1.30 -13.97 10.42
CA PRO A 170 -1.68 -15.38 10.30
C PRO A 170 -2.41 -15.70 8.98
N TYR A 171 -2.56 -14.74 8.06
CA TYR A 171 -3.16 -14.98 6.76
C TYR A 171 -2.16 -15.61 5.78
N GLY A 172 -2.44 -16.86 5.39
CA GLY A 172 -1.77 -17.61 4.32
C GLY A 172 -0.96 -18.80 4.83
N ASP A 173 -1.03 -19.91 4.09
CA ASP A 173 -0.44 -21.23 4.45
C ASP A 173 1.10 -21.30 4.44
N ASN A 174 1.79 -20.16 4.42
CA ASN A 174 3.25 -20.10 4.46
C ASN A 174 3.68 -19.22 5.63
N ASP A 175 4.47 -19.82 6.53
CA ASP A 175 5.22 -19.13 7.57
C ASP A 175 5.88 -17.86 6.99
N HIS A 176 5.90 -16.78 7.78
CA HIS A 176 6.65 -15.53 7.53
C HIS A 176 5.96 -14.39 6.75
N ASN A 177 4.63 -14.26 6.82
CA ASN A 177 3.99 -12.98 6.47
C ASN A 177 3.99 -12.05 7.69
N VAL A 178 4.92 -11.10 7.77
CA VAL A 178 4.81 -9.98 8.72
C VAL A 178 4.10 -8.81 8.05
N LYS A 179 3.23 -8.13 8.80
CA LYS A 179 2.55 -6.90 8.35
C LYS A 179 3.03 -5.69 9.12
N VAL A 180 3.07 -4.55 8.44
CA VAL A 180 3.29 -3.27 9.10
C VAL A 180 2.06 -2.91 9.93
N LYS A 181 2.27 -2.70 11.23
CA LYS A 181 1.26 -2.22 12.17
C LYS A 181 1.24 -0.68 12.25
N SER A 182 2.41 -0.06 12.28
CA SER A 182 2.56 1.38 12.48
C SER A 182 3.92 1.87 12.00
N PHE A 183 3.96 3.14 11.60
CA PHE A 183 5.16 3.92 11.38
C PHE A 183 5.26 4.99 12.46
N ASN A 184 6.44 5.17 13.03
CA ASN A 184 6.67 6.18 14.05
C ASN A 184 7.91 7.00 13.69
N ARG A 185 7.79 8.31 13.87
CA ARG A 185 8.95 9.21 13.82
C ARG A 185 9.91 8.81 14.93
N GLN A 186 11.21 8.86 14.67
CA GLN A 186 12.18 8.88 15.77
C GLN A 186 11.92 10.11 16.62
N LYS A 187 11.72 9.92 17.93
CA LYS A 187 12.04 10.99 18.88
C LYS A 187 13.53 11.20 18.74
N VAL A 188 13.93 12.35 18.19
CA VAL A 188 15.31 12.81 18.33
C VAL A 188 15.57 12.78 19.84
N ALA A 189 16.53 11.97 20.28
CA ALA A 189 17.05 12.13 21.62
C ALA A 189 17.54 13.58 21.67
N ILE A 190 16.86 14.41 22.45
CA ILE A 190 17.44 15.67 22.86
C ILE A 190 18.57 15.22 23.77
N ASP A 191 19.76 15.08 23.21
CA ASP A 191 20.96 14.99 24.03
C ASP A 191 20.92 16.22 24.93
N ASP A 192 20.86 15.98 26.24
CA ASP A 192 20.92 17.02 27.25
C ASP A 192 22.12 17.91 26.91
N PHE A 193 21.83 19.17 26.55
CA PHE A 193 22.86 20.21 26.53
C PHE A 193 23.32 20.42 27.97
N GLY A 194 24.33 19.66 28.37
CA GLY A 194 25.18 19.93 29.52
C GLY A 194 26.17 21.06 29.25
#